data_AF-A0A970UHH4-F1
#
_entry.id   AF-A0A970UHH4-F1
#
_cell.length_a   1.000
_cell.length_b   1.000
_cell.length_c   1.000
_cell.angle_alpha   90.00
_cell.angle_beta   90.00
_cell.angle_gamma   90.00
#
_symmetry.space_group_name_H-M   'P 1'
#
loop_
_entity.id
_entity.type
_entity.pdbx_description
1 polymer ?
#
loop_
_entity_poly.entity_id
_entity_poly.type
_entity_poly.pdbx_seq_one_letter_code
_entity_poly.pdbx_strand_id
1 'polypeptide(L)'
;MEDWILFLFRSIRSFADDPLTSELWVVVFRFVPYILALELPYYMFVFSGILKYLLRKVHSRPEIRNRHPSVSCIITCYSEGRDIQKTIRSLAHQVYPGIIEIIPVIDG
;
A
#
# COMPACT_ATOMS: atom_id res chain seq x y z
N MET A 1 31.20 -46.47 -7.90
CA MET A 1 30.72 -45.23 -8.57
C MET A 1 29.69 -45.56 -9.64
N GLU A 2 29.84 -46.69 -10.34
CA GLU A 2 28.86 -47.23 -11.30
C GLU A 2 27.52 -47.63 -10.66
N ASP A 3 27.52 -48.13 -9.40
CA ASP A 3 26.29 -48.51 -8.70
C ASP A 3 25.32 -47.35 -8.45
N TRP A 4 25.86 -46.15 -8.21
CA TRP A 4 25.05 -44.93 -8.01
C TRP A 4 24.40 -44.45 -9.30
N ILE A 5 25.09 -44.63 -10.43
CA ILE A 5 24.58 -44.26 -11.74
C ILE A 5 23.47 -45.21 -12.15
N LEU A 6 23.65 -46.51 -11.92
CA LEU A 6 22.62 -47.52 -12.18
C LEU A 6 21.41 -47.35 -11.25
N PHE A 7 21.63 -46.99 -9.98
CA PHE A 7 20.57 -46.64 -9.04
C PHE A 7 19.77 -45.42 -9.53
N LEU A 8 20.46 -44.34 -9.94
CA LEU A 8 19.83 -43.15 -10.50
C LEU A 8 19.03 -43.48 -11.77
N PHE A 9 19.61 -44.23 -12.70
CA PHE A 9 18.93 -44.60 -13.95
C PHE A 9 17.71 -45.48 -13.71
N ARG A 10 17.79 -46.40 -12.75
CA ARG A 10 16.68 -47.28 -12.36
C ARG A 10 15.57 -46.52 -11.65
N SER A 11 15.90 -45.56 -10.78
CA SER A 11 14.93 -44.67 -10.13
C SER A 11 14.28 -43.70 -11.12
N ILE A 12 15.01 -43.18 -12.10
CA ILE A 12 14.46 -42.32 -13.16
C ILE A 12 13.49 -43.10 -14.05
N ARG A 13 13.82 -44.35 -14.39
CA ARG A 13 12.93 -45.21 -15.18
C ARG A 13 11.69 -45.62 -14.39
N SER A 14 11.81 -45.94 -13.10
CA SER A 14 10.64 -46.28 -12.26
C SER A 14 9.74 -45.07 -12.00
N PHE A 15 10.27 -43.85 -12.07
CA PHE A 15 9.48 -42.61 -11.99
C PHE A 15 8.54 -42.42 -13.19
N ALA A 16 8.89 -42.96 -14.36
CA ALA A 16 8.07 -42.87 -15.57
C ALA A 16 6.96 -43.92 -15.63
N ASP A 17 7.16 -45.09 -15.01
CA ASP A 17 6.25 -46.23 -15.14
C ASP A 17 5.19 -46.28 -14.01
N ASP A 18 5.51 -45.92 -12.76
CA ASP A 18 4.55 -45.94 -11.63
C ASP A 18 4.86 -44.84 -10.57
N PRO A 19 4.12 -43.72 -10.54
CA PRO A 19 4.42 -42.56 -9.70
C PRO A 19 4.12 -42.74 -8.20
N LEU A 20 3.65 -43.91 -7.76
CA LEU A 20 3.08 -44.14 -6.41
C LEU A 20 3.70 -45.32 -5.64
N THR A 21 4.94 -45.71 -5.97
CA THR A 21 5.68 -46.74 -5.22
C THR A 21 6.22 -46.23 -3.88
N SER A 22 6.43 -47.13 -2.90
CA SER A 22 6.94 -46.83 -1.56
C SER A 22 8.31 -46.15 -1.55
N GLU A 23 9.15 -46.46 -2.54
CA GLU A 23 10.51 -45.90 -2.68
C GLU A 23 10.49 -44.40 -2.98
N LEU A 24 9.49 -43.92 -3.75
CA LEU A 24 9.33 -42.48 -4.02
C LEU A 24 8.95 -41.71 -2.76
N TRP A 25 8.10 -42.29 -1.90
CA TRP A 25 7.75 -41.69 -0.62
C TRP A 25 8.97 -41.53 0.29
N VAL A 26 9.86 -42.52 0.32
CA VAL A 26 11.12 -42.44 1.09
C VAL A 26 12.00 -41.30 0.60
N VAL A 27 12.10 -41.12 -0.72
CA VAL A 27 12.84 -40.01 -1.33
C VAL A 27 12.18 -38.67 -1.01
N VAL A 28 10.87 -38.55 -1.19
CA VAL A 28 10.10 -37.34 -0.90
C VAL A 28 10.27 -36.93 0.56
N PHE A 29 10.04 -37.84 1.52
CA PHE A 29 10.21 -37.54 2.94
C PHE A 29 11.66 -37.24 3.34
N ARG A 30 12.64 -37.76 2.60
CA ARG A 30 14.04 -37.47 2.87
C ARG A 30 14.50 -36.13 2.31
N PHE A 31 14.04 -35.70 1.14
CA PHE A 31 14.57 -34.50 0.46
C PHE A 31 13.68 -33.27 0.59
N VAL A 32 12.36 -33.43 0.56
CA VAL A 32 11.40 -32.30 0.67
C VAL A 32 11.60 -31.46 1.94
N PRO A 33 11.81 -32.01 3.15
CA PRO A 33 11.98 -31.15 4.33
C PRO A 33 13.22 -30.25 4.24
N TYR A 34 14.30 -30.68 3.58
CA TYR A 34 15.49 -29.84 3.39
C TYR A 34 15.27 -28.73 2.38
N ILE A 35 14.57 -29.04 1.28
CA ILE A 35 14.19 -28.04 0.27
C ILE A 35 13.27 -27.00 0.90
N LEU A 36 12.23 -27.45 1.61
CA LEU A 36 11.31 -26.57 2.32
C LEU A 36 12.02 -25.74 3.39
N ALA A 37 12.98 -26.30 4.13
CA ALA A 37 13.74 -25.55 5.14
C ALA A 37 14.56 -24.39 4.54
N LEU A 38 15.00 -24.50 3.28
CA LEU A 38 15.70 -23.44 2.57
C LEU A 38 14.75 -22.45 1.89
N GLU A 39 13.63 -22.93 1.35
CA GLU A 39 12.69 -22.11 0.57
C GLU A 39 11.69 -21.34 1.45
N LEU A 40 11.21 -21.94 2.55
CA LEU A 40 10.30 -21.31 3.51
C LEU A 40 10.80 -19.98 4.06
N PRO A 41 12.06 -19.84 4.57
CA PRO A 41 12.51 -18.56 5.13
C PRO A 41 12.53 -17.45 4.07
N TYR A 42 12.84 -17.78 2.81
CA TYR A 42 12.77 -16.83 1.70
C TYR A 42 11.33 -16.35 1.47
N TYR A 43 10.37 -17.27 1.37
CA TYR A 43 8.97 -16.91 1.21
C TYR A 43 8.40 -16.15 2.42
N MET A 44 8.79 -16.53 3.64
CA MET A 44 8.40 -15.80 4.85
C MET A 44 8.90 -14.36 4.83
N PHE A 45 10.12 -14.13 4.35
CA PHE A 45 10.66 -12.77 4.22
C PHE A 45 9.84 -11.93 3.24
N VAL A 46 9.56 -12.46 2.04
CA VAL A 46 8.73 -11.79 1.03
C VAL A 46 7.33 -11.51 1.57
N PHE A 47 6.70 -12.51 2.19
CA PHE A 47 5.37 -12.39 2.77
C PHE A 47 5.33 -11.35 3.89
N SER A 48 6.34 -11.29 4.75
CA SER A 48 6.44 -10.28 5.82
C SER A 48 6.52 -8.85 5.26
N GLY A 49 7.20 -8.66 4.13
CA GLY A 49 7.27 -7.37 3.43
C GLY A 49 5.91 -6.94 2.87
N ILE A 50 5.21 -7.88 2.22
CA ILE A 50 3.85 -7.65 1.71
C ILE A 50 2.91 -7.33 2.88
N LEU A 51 2.94 -8.13 3.95
CA LEU A 51 2.10 -7.93 5.13
C LEU A 51 2.35 -6.58 5.78
N LYS A 52 3.61 -6.17 5.94
CA LYS A 52 3.99 -4.85 6.45
C LYS A 52 3.47 -3.72 5.57
N TYR A 53 3.54 -3.88 4.24
CA TYR A 53 2.99 -2.90 3.31
C TYR A 53 1.46 -2.81 3.42
N LEU A 54 0.76 -3.94 3.48
CA LEU A 54 -0.69 -3.98 3.64
C LEU A 54 -1.13 -3.34 4.96
N LEU A 55 -0.48 -3.70 6.07
CA LEU A 55 -0.74 -3.10 7.38
C LEU A 55 -0.51 -1.58 7.37
N ARG A 56 0.58 -1.12 6.75
CA ARG A 56 0.83 0.32 6.57
C ARG A 56 -0.24 0.97 5.71
N LYS A 57 -0.67 0.36 4.62
CA LYS A 57 -1.70 0.90 3.73
C LYS A 57 -3.05 1.02 4.41
N VAL A 58 -3.44 0.03 5.21
CA VAL A 58 -4.69 0.06 6.00
C VAL A 58 -4.62 1.09 7.12
N HIS A 59 -3.46 1.21 7.79
CA HIS A 59 -3.28 2.16 8.88
C HIS A 59 -2.95 3.58 8.43
N SER A 60 -2.53 3.76 7.17
CA SER A 60 -2.41 5.07 6.55
C SER A 60 -3.80 5.63 6.36
N ARG A 61 -4.32 6.31 7.39
CA ARG A 61 -5.44 7.24 7.22
C ARG A 61 -5.10 8.13 6.03
N PRO A 62 -6.04 8.40 5.11
CA PRO A 62 -5.79 9.37 4.06
C PRO A 62 -5.25 10.61 4.75
N GLU A 63 -4.09 11.09 4.32
CA GLU A 63 -3.45 12.25 4.93
C GLU A 63 -4.50 13.37 5.03
N ILE A 64 -5.03 13.60 6.24
CA ILE A 64 -5.91 14.74 6.56
C ILE A 64 -5.13 16.06 6.35
N ARG A 65 -3.83 15.95 6.04
CA ARG A 65 -2.83 17.01 5.92
C ARG A 65 -3.19 18.13 4.95
N ASN A 66 -4.06 17.90 3.96
CA ASN A 66 -4.46 18.93 2.99
C ASN A 66 -5.97 19.14 2.87
N ARG A 67 -6.76 18.93 3.95
CA ARG A 67 -8.17 19.34 3.90
C ARG A 67 -8.25 20.83 4.19
N HIS A 68 -8.30 21.63 3.13
CA HIS A 68 -8.55 23.07 3.20
C HIS A 68 -10.05 23.32 3.03
N PRO A 69 -10.81 23.53 4.12
CA PRO A 69 -12.24 23.77 4.01
C PRO A 69 -12.54 25.07 3.24
N SER A 70 -13.72 25.16 2.64
CA SER A 70 -14.22 26.43 2.13
C SER A 70 -14.53 27.36 3.32
N VAL A 71 -14.13 28.63 3.22
CA VAL A 71 -14.37 29.67 4.23
C VAL A 71 -15.21 30.76 3.60
N SER A 72 -16.33 31.11 4.25
CA SER A 72 -17.17 32.23 3.83
C SER A 72 -16.95 33.42 4.76
N CYS A 73 -16.48 34.54 4.21
CA CYS A 73 -16.23 35.79 4.89
C CYS A 73 -17.38 36.76 4.62
N ILE A 74 -18.21 36.99 5.64
CA ILE A 74 -19.32 37.96 5.58
C ILE A 74 -18.79 39.31 6.05
N ILE A 75 -18.94 40.34 5.21
CA ILE A 75 -18.52 41.71 5.50
C ILE A 75 -19.78 42.55 5.66
N THR A 76 -20.13 42.90 6.89
CA THR A 76 -21.18 43.89 7.14
C THR A 76 -20.67 45.26 6.75
N CYS A 77 -21.38 45.92 5.84
CA CYS A 77 -21.05 47.23 5.30
C CYS A 77 -22.10 48.23 5.81
N TYR A 78 -21.74 49.00 6.84
CA TYR A 78 -22.49 50.14 7.35
C TYR A 78 -21.66 51.43 7.25
N SER A 79 -21.93 52.24 6.22
CA SER A 79 -21.32 53.57 6.03
C SER A 79 -19.78 53.60 5.98
N GLU A 80 -19.08 52.49 5.74
CA GLU A 80 -17.60 52.50 5.60
C GLU A 80 -17.12 52.99 4.22
N GLY A 81 -18.05 53.20 3.28
CA GLY A 81 -17.79 53.84 2.00
C GLY A 81 -16.67 53.15 1.19
N ARG A 82 -15.58 53.87 0.92
CA ARG A 82 -14.46 53.34 0.09
C ARG A 82 -13.57 52.36 0.86
N ASP A 83 -13.65 52.29 2.18
CA ASP A 83 -12.76 51.43 2.97
C ASP A 83 -13.11 49.94 2.82
N ILE A 84 -14.35 49.60 2.44
CA ILE A 84 -14.78 48.23 2.09
C ILE A 84 -13.92 47.66 0.96
N GLN A 85 -13.53 48.49 -0.01
CA GLN A 85 -12.70 48.07 -1.15
C GLN A 85 -11.33 47.55 -0.69
N LYS A 86 -10.77 48.13 0.38
CA LYS A 86 -9.49 47.68 0.95
C LYS A 86 -9.65 46.32 1.62
N THR A 87 -10.75 46.11 2.35
CA THR A 87 -11.06 44.83 3.00
C THR A 87 -11.26 43.71 1.99
N ILE A 88 -12.07 43.95 0.94
CA ILE A 88 -12.28 42.97 -0.14
C ILE A 88 -10.96 42.64 -0.83
N ARG A 89 -10.13 43.66 -1.15
CA ARG A 89 -8.82 43.45 -1.78
C ARG A 89 -7.87 42.64 -0.89
N SER A 90 -7.90 42.89 0.42
CA SER A 90 -7.11 42.13 1.40
C SER A 90 -7.52 40.65 1.43
N LEU A 91 -8.83 40.37 1.46
CA LEU A 91 -9.34 38.99 1.45
C LEU A 91 -9.06 38.27 0.13
N ALA A 92 -9.17 38.98 -1.00
CA ALA A 92 -8.87 38.43 -2.32
C ALA A 92 -7.38 38.10 -2.52
N HIS A 93 -6.48 38.75 -1.77
CA HIS A 93 -5.04 38.51 -1.84
C HIS A 93 -4.53 37.47 -0.82
N GLN A 94 -5.41 36.87 -0.02
CA GLN A 94 -5.00 35.86 0.96
C GLN A 94 -4.41 34.63 0.28
N VAL A 95 -3.28 34.14 0.77
CA VAL A 95 -2.64 32.89 0.30
C VAL A 95 -3.25 31.69 1.05
N TYR A 96 -4.57 31.58 0.99
CA TYR A 96 -5.29 30.43 1.55
C TYR A 96 -5.41 29.34 0.48
N PRO A 97 -5.02 28.09 0.77
CA PRO A 97 -5.07 27.01 -0.20
C PRO A 97 -6.48 26.46 -0.49
N GLY A 98 -7.49 26.86 0.30
CA GLY A 98 -8.89 26.53 0.07
C GLY A 98 -9.66 27.66 -0.61
N ILE A 99 -10.98 27.49 -0.76
CA ILE A 99 -11.85 28.49 -1.38
C ILE A 99 -12.25 29.53 -0.33
N ILE A 100 -12.05 30.80 -0.64
CA ILE A 100 -12.60 31.93 0.12
C ILE A 100 -13.79 32.49 -0.65
N GLU A 101 -14.97 32.49 -0.02
CA GLU A 101 -16.16 33.18 -0.49
C GLU A 101 -16.27 34.53 0.24
N ILE A 102 -16.47 35.63 -0.49
CA ILE A 102 -16.55 36.98 0.09
C ILE A 102 -17.96 37.52 -0.14
N ILE A 103 -18.69 37.80 0.94
CA ILE A 103 -20.09 38.23 0.91
C ILE A 103 -20.21 39.61 1.57
N PRO A 104 -20.20 40.71 0.80
CA PRO A 104 -20.50 42.03 1.35
C PRO A 104 -22.01 42.19 1.55
N VAL A 105 -22.42 42.48 2.78
CA VAL A 105 -23.80 42.76 3.19
C VAL A 105 -23.93 44.26 3.38
N ILE A 106 -24.65 44.92 2.48
CA ILE A 106 -24.86 46.37 2.51
C ILE A 106 -26.17 46.64 3.22
N ASP A 107 -26.09 47.30 4.38
CA ASP A 107 -27.26 47.87 5.05
C ASP A 107 -27.43 49.31 4.54
N GLY A 108 -28.60 49.59 3.96
CA GLY A 108 -28.86 50.74 3.08
C GLY A 108 -28.67 52.11 3.72
#